data_AF-A0A6P7GYG7-F1
#
_entry.id   AF-A0A6P7GYG7-F1
#
_cell.length_a   1.000
_cell.length_b   1.000
_cell.length_c   1.000
_cell.angle_alpha   90.00
_cell.angle_beta   90.00
_cell.angle_gamma   90.00
#
_symmetry.space_group_name_H-M   'P 1'
#
loop_
_entity.id
_entity.type
_entity.pdbx_description
1 polymer ?
#
loop_
_entity_poly.entity_id
_entity_poly.type
_entity_poly.pdbx_seq_one_letter_code
_entity_poly.pdbx_strand_id
1 'polypeptide(L)'
;MDLRTLISFSLLCSICVCQDLPCSKDSTVDITDGSKQKNQTIIKNGISFDRDNYFFDGGKIRGCVCNIKRCIRKCCVENEMMVSKTCTHRRNETIDLNFFNGTDPLNDTVLSDFFIIFGRSCPKNHYPIKAESYNYIMMQNDGQLYYSDFDASYTVEQYCIDVFRTGNGSETSALMCEFSDNEQEKMQADINGT
;
A
#
# COMPACT_ATOMS: atom_id res chain seq x y z
N MET A 1 43.51 -30.74 -42.74
CA MET A 1 42.52 -29.76 -42.23
C MET A 1 41.39 -30.57 -41.65
N ASP A 2 41.37 -30.73 -40.33
CA ASP A 2 40.16 -31.22 -39.67
C ASP A 2 39.78 -30.20 -38.60
N LEU A 3 38.62 -29.62 -38.86
CA LEU A 3 37.99 -28.52 -38.15
C LEU A 3 36.97 -29.19 -37.23
N ARG A 4 36.91 -28.72 -35.97
CA ARG A 4 35.93 -29.04 -34.91
C ARG A 4 36.54 -29.92 -33.82
N THR A 5 36.92 -29.29 -32.71
CA THR A 5 36.20 -29.39 -31.43
C THR A 5 36.84 -28.41 -30.45
N LEU A 6 36.52 -27.12 -30.60
CA LEU A 6 36.82 -26.08 -29.61
C LEU A 6 35.48 -25.53 -29.12
N ILE A 7 34.90 -26.16 -28.09
CA ILE A 7 33.78 -25.57 -27.36
C ILE A 7 33.96 -25.88 -25.88
N SER A 8 34.54 -24.92 -25.16
CA SER A 8 34.27 -24.74 -23.73
C SER A 8 34.52 -23.27 -23.37
N PHE A 9 33.79 -22.38 -24.03
CA PHE A 9 33.55 -21.04 -23.50
C PHE A 9 32.47 -21.20 -22.43
N SER A 10 32.88 -21.30 -21.16
CA SER A 10 31.96 -21.27 -20.03
C SER A 10 31.29 -19.90 -20.03
N LEU A 11 30.04 -19.88 -20.45
CA LEU A 11 29.14 -18.75 -20.38
C LEU A 11 28.91 -18.44 -18.88
N LEU A 12 29.73 -17.54 -18.31
CA LEU A 12 29.46 -16.91 -17.03
C LEU A 12 28.27 -15.98 -17.21
N CYS A 13 27.08 -16.56 -17.23
CA CYS A 13 25.83 -15.83 -17.09
C CYS A 13 25.83 -15.27 -15.66
N SER A 14 26.29 -14.04 -15.50
CA SER A 14 26.07 -13.26 -14.28
C SER A 14 24.57 -13.15 -14.10
N ILE A 15 24.02 -14.02 -13.26
CA ILE A 15 22.62 -13.97 -12.84
C ILE A 15 22.49 -12.67 -12.05
N CYS A 16 22.05 -11.61 -12.71
CA CYS A 16 21.57 -10.42 -12.04
C CYS A 16 20.28 -10.83 -11.34
N VAL A 17 20.39 -11.27 -10.08
CA VAL A 17 19.22 -11.49 -9.24
C VAL A 17 18.63 -10.12 -8.97
N CYS A 18 17.58 -9.76 -9.72
CA CYS A 18 16.69 -8.68 -9.30
C CYS A 18 16.00 -9.21 -8.04
N GLN A 19 16.48 -8.82 -6.87
CA GLN A 19 15.76 -9.13 -5.64
C GLN A 19 14.53 -8.26 -5.62
N ASP A 20 13.38 -8.85 -5.95
CA ASP A 20 12.09 -8.21 -5.75
C ASP A 20 11.96 -7.81 -4.28
N LEU A 21 11.51 -6.58 -4.04
CA LEU A 21 11.27 -6.11 -2.68
C LEU A 21 10.09 -6.91 -2.08
N PRO A 22 10.16 -7.29 -0.79
CA PRO A 22 9.10 -8.09 -0.15
C PRO A 22 7.76 -7.36 -0.03
N CYS A 23 7.76 -6.03 -0.17
CA CYS A 23 6.56 -5.20 -0.27
C CYS A 23 6.91 -3.84 -0.88
N SER A 24 5.88 -3.07 -1.23
CA SER A 24 6.04 -1.68 -1.69
C SER A 24 6.66 -0.80 -0.60
N LYS A 25 7.52 0.15 -0.99
CA LYS A 25 8.08 1.14 -0.05
C LYS A 25 6.98 1.96 0.64
N ASP A 26 5.86 2.19 -0.06
CA ASP A 26 4.72 2.98 0.43
C ASP A 26 3.89 2.27 1.52
N SER A 27 4.06 0.95 1.69
CA SER A 27 3.41 0.13 2.74
C SER A 27 4.39 -0.31 3.84
N THR A 28 5.56 0.33 3.92
CA THR A 28 6.58 0.00 4.93
C THR A 28 6.58 0.93 6.15
N VAL A 29 7.06 0.41 7.27
CA VAL A 29 7.41 1.18 8.46
C VAL A 29 8.92 1.19 8.69
N ASP A 30 9.44 2.26 9.28
CA ASP A 30 10.85 2.33 9.67
C ASP A 30 11.06 1.47 10.94
N ILE A 31 11.90 0.44 10.83
CA ILE A 31 12.25 -0.48 11.92
C ILE A 31 13.75 -0.42 12.24
N THR A 32 14.44 0.64 11.82
CA THR A 32 15.90 0.79 11.96
C THR A 32 16.35 0.71 13.42
N ASP A 33 15.55 1.22 14.34
CA ASP A 33 15.77 1.22 15.79
C ASP A 33 15.17 -0.01 16.50
N GLY A 34 14.83 -1.06 15.74
CA GLY A 34 14.37 -2.35 16.26
C GLY A 34 15.50 -3.20 16.86
N SER A 35 15.14 -4.09 17.78
CA SER A 35 16.08 -5.03 18.43
C SER A 35 16.39 -6.21 17.52
N LYS A 36 17.63 -6.27 17.02
CA LYS A 36 18.13 -7.37 16.18
C LYS A 36 18.39 -8.62 17.02
N GLN A 37 17.80 -9.73 16.61
CA GLN A 37 17.94 -11.03 17.23
C GLN A 37 19.05 -11.86 16.53
N LYS A 38 19.54 -12.92 17.19
CA LYS A 38 20.60 -13.79 16.66
C LYS A 38 20.22 -14.49 15.34
N ASN A 39 18.93 -14.74 15.15
CA ASN A 39 18.37 -15.37 13.95
C ASN A 39 18.09 -14.37 12.81
N GLN A 40 18.60 -13.13 12.90
CA GLN A 40 18.37 -12.03 11.96
C GLN A 40 16.93 -11.47 11.96
N THR A 41 16.05 -11.93 12.85
CA THR A 41 14.77 -11.28 13.09
C THR A 41 14.98 -9.90 13.73
N ILE A 42 14.13 -8.94 13.40
CA ILE A 42 14.10 -7.62 14.02
C ILE A 42 12.79 -7.47 14.79
N ILE A 43 12.87 -7.12 16.07
CA ILE A 43 11.68 -6.88 16.90
C ILE A 43 11.52 -5.38 17.13
N LYS A 44 10.38 -4.83 16.72
CA LYS A 44 10.03 -3.41 16.92
C LYS A 44 8.58 -3.29 17.39
N ASN A 45 8.36 -2.60 18.50
CA ASN A 45 7.02 -2.38 19.08
C ASN A 45 6.21 -3.68 19.27
N GLY A 46 6.90 -4.76 19.66
CA GLY A 46 6.28 -6.08 19.85
C GLY A 46 5.98 -6.86 18.55
N ILE A 47 6.31 -6.31 17.38
CA ILE A 47 6.18 -6.98 16.08
C ILE A 47 7.53 -7.58 15.69
N SER A 48 7.50 -8.84 15.26
CA SER A 48 8.68 -9.61 14.85
C SER A 48 8.75 -9.68 13.33
N PHE A 49 9.75 -9.03 12.75
CA PHE A 49 10.02 -9.02 11.31
C PHE A 49 11.11 -10.06 11.00
N ASP A 50 10.74 -11.15 10.34
CA ASP A 50 11.70 -12.10 9.79
C ASP A 50 12.37 -11.53 8.52
N ARG A 51 13.32 -12.28 7.96
CA ARG A 51 14.13 -11.85 6.83
C ARG A 51 13.32 -11.59 5.56
N ASP A 52 12.13 -12.19 5.44
CA ASP A 52 11.26 -12.05 4.28
C ASP A 52 10.30 -10.85 4.44
N ASN A 53 10.28 -10.21 5.61
CA ASN A 53 9.40 -9.10 5.94
C ASN A 53 10.13 -7.78 6.20
N TYR A 54 11.39 -7.64 5.79
CA TYR A 54 12.07 -6.35 5.77
C TYR A 54 13.14 -6.25 4.68
N PHE A 55 13.53 -5.04 4.32
CA PHE A 55 14.63 -4.76 3.41
C PHE A 55 15.39 -3.49 3.80
N PHE A 56 16.58 -3.30 3.21
CA PHE A 56 17.40 -2.10 3.42
C PHE A 56 17.16 -1.09 2.31
N ASP A 57 16.91 0.16 2.67
CA ASP A 57 16.66 1.26 1.73
C ASP A 57 17.27 2.56 2.25
N GLY A 58 18.31 3.06 1.56
CA GLY A 58 18.91 4.35 1.89
C GLY A 58 19.43 4.48 3.33
N GLY A 59 20.01 3.41 3.88
CA GLY A 59 20.50 3.39 5.27
C GLY A 59 19.43 3.13 6.33
N LYS A 60 18.17 2.93 5.92
CA LYS A 60 17.06 2.53 6.79
C LYS A 60 16.74 1.06 6.63
N ILE A 61 16.16 0.47 7.66
CA ILE A 61 15.54 -0.84 7.61
C ILE A 61 14.02 -0.64 7.52
N ARG A 62 13.41 -1.11 6.44
CA ARG A 62 11.99 -0.97 6.13
C ARG A 62 11.28 -2.29 6.38
N GLY A 63 10.30 -2.30 7.28
CA GLY A 63 9.50 -3.48 7.61
C GLY A 63 8.17 -3.53 6.87
N CYS A 64 7.85 -4.67 6.28
CA CYS A 64 6.59 -4.99 5.61
C CYS A 64 5.54 -5.43 6.64
N VAL A 65 5.09 -4.49 7.47
CA VAL A 65 4.17 -4.79 8.58
C VAL A 65 2.86 -5.41 8.11
N CYS A 66 2.40 -5.07 6.91
CA CYS A 66 1.15 -5.55 6.34
C CYS A 66 1.17 -7.02 5.89
N ASN A 67 2.36 -7.63 5.78
CA ASN A 67 2.51 -9.08 5.59
C ASN A 67 2.30 -9.85 6.90
N ILE A 68 2.41 -9.18 8.05
CA ILE A 68 2.36 -9.78 9.39
C ILE A 68 1.06 -9.43 10.12
N LYS A 69 0.52 -8.24 9.86
CA LYS A 69 -0.69 -7.69 10.47
C LYS A 69 -1.61 -7.17 9.37
N ARG A 70 -2.92 -7.22 9.61
CA ARG A 70 -3.89 -6.54 8.75
C ARG A 70 -3.66 -5.04 8.84
N CYS A 71 -3.61 -4.37 7.70
CA CYS A 71 -3.31 -2.95 7.63
C CYS A 71 -4.48 -2.15 7.07
N ILE A 72 -4.58 -0.90 7.50
CA ILE A 72 -5.38 0.12 6.84
C ILE A 72 -4.50 1.35 6.65
N ARG A 73 -4.64 2.00 5.49
CA ARG A 73 -3.87 3.20 5.18
C ARG A 73 -4.66 4.45 5.47
N LYS A 74 -4.14 5.30 6.36
CA LYS A 74 -4.62 6.65 6.57
C LYS A 74 -3.91 7.64 5.66
N CYS A 75 -4.65 8.63 5.14
CA CYS A 75 -4.05 9.65 4.28
C CYS A 75 -3.13 10.59 5.08
N CYS A 76 -3.59 11.03 6.24
CA CYS A 76 -2.88 11.94 7.15
C CYS A 76 -2.40 11.20 8.40
N VAL A 77 -1.42 11.78 9.09
CA VAL A 77 -0.89 11.20 10.32
C VAL A 77 -1.93 11.24 11.45
N GLU A 78 -1.57 10.67 12.60
CA GLU A 78 -2.41 10.71 13.78
C GLU A 78 -2.81 12.15 14.15
N ASN A 79 -4.08 12.35 14.53
CA ASN A 79 -4.68 13.65 14.85
C ASN A 79 -4.71 14.67 13.71
N GLU A 80 -4.57 14.24 12.46
CA GLU A 80 -4.80 15.08 11.28
C GLU A 80 -6.00 14.58 10.45
N MET A 81 -6.49 15.46 9.59
CA MET A 81 -7.56 15.23 8.62
C MET A 81 -7.28 15.97 7.31
N MET A 82 -7.96 15.58 6.23
CA MET A 82 -7.79 16.18 4.91
C MET A 82 -8.62 17.46 4.74
N VAL A 83 -7.96 18.57 4.40
CA VAL A 83 -8.58 19.85 4.06
C VAL A 83 -7.97 20.37 2.77
N SER A 84 -8.75 20.52 1.71
CA SER A 84 -8.28 21.10 0.43
C SER A 84 -6.97 20.46 -0.10
N LYS A 85 -6.84 19.13 0.00
CA LYS A 85 -5.64 18.35 -0.38
C LYS A 85 -4.41 18.51 0.53
N THR A 86 -4.54 19.11 1.71
CA THR A 86 -3.48 19.12 2.73
C THR A 86 -3.96 18.45 4.00
N CYS A 87 -3.02 17.88 4.75
CA CYS A 87 -3.29 17.38 6.08
C CYS A 87 -3.22 18.53 7.08
N THR A 88 -4.23 18.61 7.93
CA THR A 88 -4.34 19.66 8.95
C THR A 88 -4.80 19.05 10.26
N HIS A 89 -4.42 19.65 11.38
CA HIS A 89 -4.80 19.15 12.69
C HIS A 89 -6.33 19.07 12.84
N ARG A 90 -6.78 17.89 13.27
CA ARG A 90 -8.17 17.57 13.55
C ARG A 90 -8.55 18.12 14.91
N ARG A 91 -9.81 18.53 15.09
CA ARG A 91 -10.30 18.95 16.40
C ARG A 91 -10.94 17.77 17.12
N ASN A 92 -12.11 17.36 16.64
CA ASN A 92 -12.95 16.35 17.29
C ASN A 92 -13.53 15.32 16.31
N GLU A 93 -13.22 15.47 15.02
CA GLU A 93 -13.72 14.58 13.98
C GLU A 93 -13.22 13.16 14.23
N THR A 94 -13.94 12.12 13.85
CA THR A 94 -13.48 10.73 13.97
C THR A 94 -13.64 10.03 12.64
N ILE A 95 -12.76 9.06 12.39
CA ILE A 95 -12.94 8.18 11.23
C ILE A 95 -14.00 7.17 11.65
N ASP A 96 -15.08 7.14 10.89
CA ASP A 96 -16.19 6.22 11.07
C ASP A 96 -16.21 5.24 9.90
N LEU A 97 -15.94 3.96 10.16
CA LEU A 97 -15.88 2.91 9.15
C LEU A 97 -16.78 1.76 9.55
N ASN A 98 -17.55 1.28 8.56
CA ASN A 98 -18.18 -0.02 8.64
C ASN A 98 -17.25 -1.07 8.02
N PHE A 99 -17.11 -2.20 8.71
CA PHE A 99 -16.28 -3.31 8.27
C PHE A 99 -17.13 -4.44 7.71
N PHE A 100 -16.58 -5.15 6.72
CA PHE A 100 -17.29 -6.20 6.00
C PHE A 100 -16.41 -7.42 5.76
N ASN A 101 -17.04 -8.57 5.57
CA ASN A 101 -16.43 -9.77 4.98
C ASN A 101 -17.18 -10.09 3.69
N GLY A 102 -16.67 -9.63 2.55
CA GLY A 102 -17.43 -9.56 1.31
C GLY A 102 -18.57 -8.55 1.47
N THR A 103 -19.82 -9.05 1.47
CA THR A 103 -21.03 -8.25 1.67
C THR A 103 -21.55 -8.27 3.09
N ASP A 104 -21.04 -9.16 3.94
CA ASP A 104 -21.57 -9.36 5.30
C ASP A 104 -20.96 -8.34 6.26
N PRO A 105 -21.78 -7.54 6.98
CA PRO A 105 -21.27 -6.54 7.93
C PRO A 105 -20.67 -7.22 9.17
N LEU A 106 -19.56 -6.65 9.67
CA LEU A 106 -18.87 -7.07 10.87
C LEU A 106 -18.99 -6.00 11.96
N ASN A 107 -19.86 -6.24 12.95
CA ASN A 107 -20.15 -5.27 14.01
C ASN A 107 -19.07 -5.20 15.10
N ASP A 108 -18.29 -6.27 15.27
CA ASP A 108 -17.28 -6.37 16.35
C ASP A 108 -15.89 -5.90 15.90
N THR A 109 -15.70 -5.66 14.60
CA THR A 109 -14.42 -5.21 14.04
C THR A 109 -14.32 -3.70 14.15
N VAL A 110 -13.21 -3.21 14.69
CA VAL A 110 -12.94 -1.78 14.86
C VAL A 110 -11.60 -1.38 14.24
N LEU A 111 -11.42 -0.08 14.00
CA LEU A 111 -10.19 0.45 13.38
C LEU A 111 -8.91 0.08 14.17
N SER A 112 -8.99 -0.03 15.49
CA SER A 112 -7.86 -0.42 16.34
C SER A 112 -7.40 -1.88 16.17
N ASP A 113 -8.18 -2.72 15.49
CA ASP A 113 -7.81 -4.11 15.20
C ASP A 113 -6.80 -4.21 14.03
N PHE A 114 -6.54 -3.09 13.35
CA PHE A 114 -5.65 -2.97 12.20
C PHE A 114 -4.39 -2.18 12.57
N PHE A 115 -3.29 -2.52 11.92
CA PHE A 115 -2.10 -1.68 11.93
C PHE A 115 -2.31 -0.50 10.98
N ILE A 116 -2.16 0.72 11.50
CA ILE A 116 -2.33 1.93 10.68
C ILE A 116 -1.01 2.31 10.04
N ILE A 117 -0.99 2.34 8.71
CA ILE A 117 0.09 2.98 7.95
C ILE A 117 -0.37 4.34 7.43
N PHE A 118 0.57 5.24 7.15
CA PHE A 118 0.27 6.62 6.79
C PHE A 118 0.81 6.99 5.42
N GLY A 119 0.07 7.84 4.70
CA GLY A 119 0.50 8.46 3.46
C GLY A 119 -0.54 8.39 2.37
N ARG A 120 -0.26 9.12 1.28
CA ARG A 120 -1.19 9.35 0.15
C ARG A 120 -0.55 9.05 -1.21
N SER A 121 0.64 8.46 -1.21
CA SER A 121 1.32 8.16 -2.47
C SER A 121 0.59 7.04 -3.19
N CYS A 122 0.19 7.30 -4.42
CA CYS A 122 -0.24 6.27 -5.35
C CYS A 122 0.97 5.59 -6.00
N PRO A 123 0.83 4.33 -6.43
CA PRO A 123 1.82 3.68 -7.27
C PRO A 123 2.15 4.52 -8.51
N LYS A 124 3.31 4.26 -9.12
CA LYS A 124 3.74 4.94 -10.34
C LYS A 124 2.64 4.85 -11.42
N ASN A 125 2.45 5.94 -12.17
CA ASN A 125 1.44 6.07 -13.25
C ASN A 125 -0.03 6.00 -12.80
N HIS A 126 -0.27 6.10 -11.49
CA HIS A 126 -1.62 6.24 -10.95
C HIS A 126 -1.87 7.65 -10.41
N TYR A 127 -3.13 8.06 -10.37
CA TYR A 127 -3.59 9.31 -9.78
C TYR A 127 -4.67 9.06 -8.72
N PRO A 128 -4.73 9.88 -7.66
CA PRO A 128 -5.74 9.71 -6.63
C PRO A 128 -7.09 10.29 -7.07
N ILE A 129 -8.14 9.47 -7.00
CA ILE A 129 -9.54 9.88 -7.07
C ILE A 129 -10.16 9.86 -5.68
N LYS A 130 -11.07 10.79 -5.39
CA LYS A 130 -11.85 10.75 -4.14
C LYS A 130 -13.13 9.96 -4.40
N ALA A 131 -13.50 9.08 -3.48
CA ALA A 131 -14.82 8.46 -3.47
C ALA A 131 -15.92 9.53 -3.47
N GLU A 132 -16.96 9.32 -4.28
CA GLU A 132 -18.08 10.27 -4.39
C GLU A 132 -18.95 10.28 -3.14
N SER A 133 -19.12 9.11 -2.51
CA SER A 133 -19.94 8.92 -1.33
C SER A 133 -19.32 7.90 -0.38
N TYR A 134 -19.49 8.13 0.92
CA TYR A 134 -19.15 7.16 1.95
C TYR A 134 -19.91 5.83 1.79
N ASN A 135 -21.14 5.86 1.27
CA ASN A 135 -21.98 4.66 1.10
C ASN A 135 -21.41 3.67 0.07
N TYR A 136 -20.48 4.11 -0.78
CA TYR A 136 -19.83 3.25 -1.76
C TYR A 136 -18.54 2.62 -1.24
N ILE A 137 -18.09 2.99 -0.04
CA ILE A 137 -16.85 2.53 0.55
C ILE A 137 -17.16 1.38 1.51
N MET A 138 -16.60 0.21 1.23
CA MET A 138 -16.73 -0.97 2.10
C MET A 138 -15.34 -1.42 2.53
N MET A 139 -14.99 -1.20 3.80
CA MET A 139 -13.71 -1.64 4.35
C MET A 139 -13.76 -3.14 4.63
N GLN A 140 -12.92 -3.91 3.97
CA GLN A 140 -12.88 -5.37 4.13
C GLN A 140 -12.08 -5.76 5.36
N ASN A 141 -12.41 -6.92 5.94
CA ASN A 141 -11.79 -7.45 7.15
C ASN A 141 -10.31 -7.77 7.00
N ASP A 142 -9.81 -7.89 5.77
CA ASP A 142 -8.38 -8.10 5.46
C ASP A 142 -7.62 -6.77 5.25
N GLY A 143 -8.32 -5.63 5.25
CA GLY A 143 -7.76 -4.30 5.04
C GLY A 143 -7.87 -3.79 3.60
N GLN A 144 -8.43 -4.58 2.68
CA GLN A 144 -8.74 -4.09 1.33
C GLN A 144 -9.91 -3.10 1.36
N LEU A 145 -9.92 -2.17 0.42
CA LEU A 145 -11.04 -1.27 0.21
C LEU A 145 -11.84 -1.74 -1.00
N TYR A 146 -13.11 -2.05 -0.81
CA TYR A 146 -14.03 -2.28 -1.94
C TYR A 146 -14.83 -1.00 -2.22
N TYR A 147 -14.85 -0.56 -3.47
CA TYR A 147 -15.57 0.61 -3.94
C TYR A 147 -16.68 0.18 -4.90
N SER A 148 -17.92 0.23 -4.42
CA SER A 148 -19.07 -0.37 -5.13
C SER A 148 -19.48 0.37 -6.39
N ASP A 149 -19.14 1.65 -6.52
CA ASP A 149 -19.48 2.47 -7.70
C ASP A 149 -18.72 1.98 -8.94
N PHE A 150 -17.50 1.47 -8.77
CA PHE A 150 -16.68 0.92 -9.85
C PHE A 150 -16.60 -0.62 -9.85
N ASP A 151 -17.25 -1.28 -8.88
CA ASP A 151 -17.12 -2.73 -8.66
C ASP A 151 -15.63 -3.16 -8.57
N ALA A 152 -14.84 -2.41 -7.79
CA ALA A 152 -13.40 -2.53 -7.74
C ALA A 152 -12.87 -2.70 -6.30
N SER A 153 -11.79 -3.47 -6.17
CA SER A 153 -11.05 -3.66 -4.90
C SER A 153 -9.66 -3.04 -4.99
N TYR A 154 -9.26 -2.34 -3.93
CA TYR A 154 -7.96 -1.66 -3.82
C TYR A 154 -7.18 -2.25 -2.65
N THR A 155 -5.91 -2.60 -2.91
CA THR A 155 -5.00 -3.01 -1.84
C THR A 155 -4.63 -1.83 -0.96
N VAL A 156 -4.02 -2.11 0.19
CA VAL A 156 -3.55 -1.11 1.15
C VAL A 156 -2.57 -0.09 0.52
N GLU A 157 -1.85 -0.44 -0.56
CA GLU A 157 -1.02 0.51 -1.31
C GLU A 157 -1.82 1.48 -2.20
N GLN A 158 -3.02 1.08 -2.62
CA GLN A 158 -3.80 1.73 -3.67
C GLN A 158 -4.92 2.62 -3.12
N TYR A 159 -5.06 2.74 -1.81
CA TYR A 159 -5.99 3.69 -1.23
C TYR A 159 -5.43 4.34 0.04
N CYS A 160 -6.04 5.43 0.46
CA CYS A 160 -5.96 5.89 1.83
C CYS A 160 -7.32 6.43 2.29
N ILE A 161 -7.65 6.26 3.56
CA ILE A 161 -8.88 6.77 4.17
C ILE A 161 -8.57 7.92 5.13
N ASP A 162 -9.50 8.87 5.25
CA ASP A 162 -9.44 9.88 6.30
C ASP A 162 -10.77 10.60 6.46
N VAL A 163 -10.82 11.55 7.40
CA VAL A 163 -11.87 12.56 7.42
C VAL A 163 -11.52 13.67 6.43
N PHE A 164 -12.46 14.03 5.57
CA PHE A 164 -12.34 15.08 4.57
C PHE A 164 -13.25 16.24 4.94
N ARG A 165 -12.69 17.44 5.07
CA ARG A 165 -13.49 18.65 5.25
C ARG A 165 -14.15 19.04 3.93
N THR A 166 -15.47 19.13 3.95
CA THR A 166 -16.31 19.64 2.87
C THR A 166 -16.88 21.00 3.28
N GLY A 167 -17.48 21.74 2.34
CA GLY A 167 -18.07 23.05 2.65
C GLY A 167 -19.17 22.99 3.72
N ASN A 168 -19.82 21.83 3.86
CA ASN A 168 -20.97 21.62 4.75
C ASN A 168 -20.62 20.84 6.03
N GLY A 169 -19.35 20.48 6.25
CA GLY A 169 -18.93 19.69 7.41
C GLY A 169 -17.69 18.85 7.15
N SER A 170 -17.66 17.67 7.73
CA SER A 170 -16.57 16.71 7.59
C SER A 170 -17.14 15.31 7.47
N GLU A 171 -16.58 14.49 6.58
CA GLU A 171 -17.05 13.13 6.34
C GLU A 171 -15.87 12.17 6.20
N THR A 172 -16.06 10.91 6.57
CA THR A 172 -15.09 9.86 6.23
C THR A 172 -15.16 9.60 4.73
N SER A 173 -14.01 9.53 4.06
CA SER A 173 -13.92 9.19 2.64
C SER A 173 -12.59 8.49 2.36
N ALA A 174 -12.45 7.97 1.15
CA ALA A 174 -11.21 7.41 0.64
C ALA A 174 -10.65 8.23 -0.53
N LEU A 175 -9.33 8.21 -0.69
CA LEU A 175 -8.66 8.42 -1.96
C LEU A 175 -8.23 7.06 -2.50
N MET A 176 -8.53 6.76 -3.76
CA MET A 176 -8.18 5.51 -4.45
C MET A 176 -7.29 5.83 -5.64
N CYS A 177 -6.39 4.92 -5.99
CA CYS A 177 -5.40 5.15 -7.04
C CYS A 177 -5.85 4.51 -8.35
N GLU A 178 -6.09 5.33 -9.36
CA GLU A 178 -6.51 4.92 -10.69
C GLU A 178 -5.43 5.14 -11.74
N PHE A 179 -5.43 4.31 -12.79
CA PHE A 179 -4.52 4.47 -13.92
C PHE A 179 -4.88 5.70 -14.76
N SER A 180 -3.89 6.52 -15.14
CA SER A 180 -4.14 7.64 -16.05
C SER A 180 -4.50 7.15 -17.45
N ASP A 181 -5.62 7.61 -18.01
CA ASP A 181 -6.08 7.29 -19.37
C ASP A 181 -5.01 7.55 -20.45
N ASN A 182 -4.13 8.52 -20.23
CA ASN A 182 -2.99 8.85 -21.10
C ASN A 182 -1.97 7.69 -21.26
N GLU A 183 -1.95 6.71 -20.36
CA GLU A 183 -1.11 5.50 -20.49
C GLU A 183 -1.89 4.30 -21.03
N GLN A 184 -3.22 4.28 -20.94
CA GLN A 184 -4.05 3.27 -21.61
C GLN A 184 -3.89 3.37 -23.13
N GLU A 185 -3.88 4.59 -23.68
CA GLU A 185 -3.62 4.81 -25.11
C GLU A 185 -2.21 4.38 -25.53
N LYS A 186 -1.20 4.56 -24.67
CA LYS A 186 0.18 4.12 -24.94
C LYS A 186 0.34 2.60 -24.88
N MET A 187 -0.23 1.94 -23.86
CA MET A 187 -0.21 0.48 -23.79
C MET A 187 -0.99 -0.15 -24.95
N GLN A 188 -2.10 0.47 -25.37
CA GLN A 188 -2.85 0.02 -26.55
C GLN A 188 -2.06 0.24 -27.86
N ALA A 189 -1.29 1.34 -27.97
CA ALA A 189 -0.41 1.59 -29.12
C ALA A 189 0.79 0.62 -29.18
N ASP A 190 1.39 0.30 -28.03
CA ASP A 190 2.49 -0.67 -27.92
C ASP A 190 2.02 -2.10 -28.26
N ILE A 191 0.80 -2.48 -27.87
CA ILE A 191 0.17 -3.76 -28.23
C ILE A 191 -0.20 -3.79 -29.72
N ASN A 192 -0.63 -2.66 -30.28
CA ASN A 192 -1.00 -2.54 -31.69
C ASN A 192 0.19 -2.32 -32.64
N GLY A 193 1.41 -2.22 -32.12
CA GLY A 193 2.64 -2.18 -32.92
C GLY A 193 2.74 -0.98 -33.86
N THR A 194 2.34 0.21 -33.39
CA THR A 194 2.56 1.50 -34.09
C THR A 194 3.68 2.30 -33.48
#